data_AF-A0ABD3YKX5-F1
#
_entry.id   AF-A0ABD3YKX5-F1
#
_cell.length_a   1.000
_cell.length_b   1.000
_cell.length_c   1.000
_cell.angle_alpha   90.00
_cell.angle_beta   90.00
_cell.angle_gamma   90.00
#
_symmetry.space_group_name_H-M   'P 1'
#
loop_
_entity.id
_entity.type
_entity.pdbx_description
1 polymer ?
#
loop_
_entity_poly.entity_id
_entity_poly.type
_entity_poly.pdbx_seq_one_letter_code
_entity_poly.pdbx_strand_id
1 'polypeptide(L)'
;MHREILADGEQAAVLSELPESGDTLRTSVAKQAANYILTSLYGKKSVYEDVSSESPFVGLDRKSLSKIAFDDSGSFTSIERFVAFLDMTSRDVEFQNRAFDLQSSMQSKKPGGPWHQVLSMKAHAEMASQMSEAEKAWRNWGSPEDMRVLAEQLASQSKIEVPDLPSYSDVGGDDELLFIAAVKDRDVLGWLGLQPDRSNSDSVQESLVYFIPRKGLSRE
;
A
#
# COMPACT_ATOMS: atom_id res chain seq x y z
N MET A 1 5.80 -10.53 -16.88
CA MET A 1 6.01 -9.16 -16.40
C MET A 1 7.46 -8.67 -16.36
N HIS A 2 8.28 -8.72 -15.28
CA HIS A 2 9.56 -7.96 -15.29
C HIS A 2 10.50 -8.31 -16.45
N ARG A 3 10.70 -9.60 -16.73
CA ARG A 3 11.52 -10.05 -17.88
C ARG A 3 10.92 -9.65 -19.23
N GLU A 4 9.60 -9.60 -19.31
CA GLU A 4 8.84 -9.24 -20.51
C GLU A 4 8.99 -7.75 -20.81
N ILE A 5 8.85 -6.87 -19.82
CA ILE A 5 9.08 -5.43 -19.99
C ILE A 5 10.54 -5.12 -20.36
N LEU A 6 11.50 -5.90 -19.84
CA LEU A 6 12.90 -5.75 -20.26
C LEU A 6 13.13 -6.17 -21.72
N ALA A 7 12.46 -7.24 -22.17
CA ALA A 7 12.62 -7.75 -23.53
C ALA A 7 11.88 -6.88 -24.56
N ASP A 8 10.61 -6.60 -24.30
CA ASP A 8 9.67 -6.05 -25.29
C ASP A 8 9.37 -4.55 -25.05
N GLY A 9 9.82 -4.00 -23.91
CA GLY A 9 9.68 -2.59 -23.59
C GLY A 9 8.22 -2.14 -23.61
N GLU A 10 7.94 -1.12 -24.40
CA GLU A 10 6.62 -0.52 -24.59
C GLU A 10 5.61 -1.47 -25.27
N GLN A 11 6.08 -2.57 -25.88
CA GLN A 11 5.22 -3.57 -26.52
C GLN A 11 4.93 -4.80 -25.63
N ALA A 12 5.40 -4.80 -24.38
CA ALA A 12 5.12 -5.89 -23.45
C ALA A 12 3.60 -6.05 -23.26
N ALA A 13 3.08 -7.26 -23.45
CA ALA A 13 1.64 -7.55 -23.42
C ALA A 13 1.01 -7.19 -22.06
N VAL A 14 1.76 -7.38 -20.97
CA VAL A 14 1.34 -7.01 -19.61
C VAL A 14 0.96 -5.53 -19.45
N LEU A 15 1.49 -4.63 -20.30
CA LEU A 15 1.15 -3.20 -20.27
C LEU A 15 -0.25 -2.92 -20.82
N SER A 16 -0.80 -3.84 -21.60
CA SER A 16 -2.14 -3.76 -22.20
C SER A 16 -3.19 -4.56 -21.46
N GLU A 17 -2.86 -5.14 -20.30
CA GLU A 17 -3.84 -5.78 -19.42
C GLU A 17 -4.91 -4.76 -19.00
N LEU A 18 -6.16 -5.22 -18.97
CA LEU A 18 -7.30 -4.43 -18.51
C LEU A 18 -7.89 -5.08 -17.25
N PRO A 19 -8.39 -4.29 -16.30
CA PRO A 19 -9.15 -4.81 -15.18
C PRO A 19 -10.45 -5.45 -15.67
N GLU A 20 -11.01 -6.40 -14.93
CA GLU A 20 -12.27 -7.07 -15.33
C GLU A 20 -13.47 -6.11 -15.42
N SER A 21 -13.40 -4.97 -14.73
CA SER A 21 -14.43 -3.96 -14.81
C SER A 21 -14.46 -3.27 -16.19
N GLY A 22 -15.67 -3.08 -16.72
CA GLY A 22 -15.92 -2.25 -17.91
C GLY A 22 -15.86 -0.74 -17.67
N ASP A 23 -15.51 -0.27 -16.46
CA ASP A 23 -15.41 1.16 -16.18
C ASP A 23 -14.17 1.82 -16.80
N THR A 24 -14.42 2.94 -17.46
CA THR A 24 -13.45 3.82 -18.06
C THR A 24 -12.45 4.42 -17.05
N LEU A 25 -12.87 4.86 -15.85
CA LEU A 25 -11.93 5.41 -14.88
C LEU A 25 -10.98 4.34 -14.36
N ARG A 26 -11.53 3.16 -14.06
CA ARG A 26 -10.74 2.00 -13.64
C ARG A 26 -9.72 1.63 -14.70
N THR A 27 -10.11 1.61 -15.98
CA THR A 27 -9.19 1.43 -17.10
C THR A 27 -8.11 2.51 -17.13
N SER A 28 -8.45 3.78 -16.94
CA SER A 28 -7.47 4.87 -16.95
C SER A 28 -6.48 4.80 -15.79
N VAL A 29 -6.88 4.34 -14.60
CA VAL A 29 -5.95 4.06 -13.49
C VAL A 29 -4.98 2.95 -13.84
N ALA A 30 -5.43 1.88 -14.49
CA ALA A 30 -4.57 0.79 -14.94
C ALA A 30 -3.54 1.27 -15.98
N LYS A 31 -3.98 2.07 -16.94
CA LYS A 31 -3.10 2.74 -17.92
C LYS A 31 -2.07 3.65 -17.23
N GLN A 32 -2.48 4.43 -16.23
CA GLN A 32 -1.58 5.30 -15.48
C GLN A 32 -0.52 4.48 -14.72
N ALA A 33 -0.89 3.34 -14.14
CA ALA A 33 0.06 2.42 -13.52
C ALA A 33 1.10 1.87 -14.51
N ALA A 34 0.68 1.53 -15.74
CA ALA A 34 1.57 1.10 -16.82
C ALA A 34 2.55 2.20 -17.25
N ASN A 35 2.07 3.43 -17.39
CA ASN A 35 2.93 4.58 -17.62
C ASN A 35 3.91 4.82 -16.47
N TYR A 36 3.42 4.76 -15.22
CA TYR A 36 4.26 4.96 -14.03
C TYR A 36 5.38 3.92 -13.96
N ILE A 37 5.09 2.63 -14.12
CA ILE A 37 6.14 1.61 -14.00
C ILE A 37 7.20 1.73 -15.10
N LEU A 38 6.79 2.04 -16.35
CA LEU A 38 7.72 2.23 -17.46
C LEU A 38 8.68 3.39 -17.23
N THR A 39 8.14 4.52 -16.78
CA THR A 39 8.92 5.74 -16.57
C THR A 39 9.78 5.65 -15.31
N SER A 40 9.21 5.21 -14.18
CA SER A 40 9.88 5.20 -12.89
C SER A 40 10.90 4.08 -12.72
N LEU A 41 10.58 2.86 -13.16
CA LEU A 41 11.44 1.69 -12.93
C LEU A 41 12.32 1.37 -14.14
N TYR A 42 11.84 1.59 -15.36
CA TYR A 42 12.53 1.18 -16.58
C TYR A 42 13.12 2.33 -17.39
N GLY A 43 12.85 3.60 -17.03
CA GLY A 43 13.33 4.78 -17.76
C GLY A 43 12.85 4.83 -19.22
N LYS A 44 11.71 4.20 -19.52
CA LYS A 44 11.09 4.15 -20.85
C LYS A 44 10.01 5.23 -20.99
N LYS A 45 9.50 5.43 -22.21
CA LYS A 45 8.40 6.37 -22.45
C LYS A 45 7.07 5.74 -22.05
N SER A 46 6.11 6.61 -21.77
CA SER A 46 4.71 6.27 -21.56
C SER A 46 4.11 5.65 -22.80
N VAL A 47 3.23 4.66 -22.63
CA VAL A 47 2.50 3.97 -23.72
C VAL A 47 1.12 4.56 -23.94
N TYR A 48 0.55 5.21 -22.93
CA TYR A 48 -0.76 5.85 -23.00
C TYR A 48 -0.62 7.36 -22.93
N GLU A 49 -0.99 8.07 -24.00
CA GLU A 49 -0.89 9.53 -24.07
C GLU A 49 -2.02 10.25 -23.30
N ASP A 50 -3.11 9.54 -23.00
CA ASP A 50 -4.33 10.08 -22.38
C ASP A 50 -4.32 10.08 -20.84
N VAL A 51 -3.25 9.60 -20.22
CA VAL A 51 -3.13 9.52 -18.75
C VAL A 51 -1.72 9.85 -18.28
N SER A 52 -1.61 10.34 -17.05
CA SER A 52 -0.33 10.66 -16.40
C SER A 52 0.63 9.46 -16.29
N SER A 53 1.88 9.76 -15.96
CA SER A 53 2.89 8.77 -15.53
C SER A 53 3.23 8.89 -14.04
N GLU A 54 2.46 9.66 -13.27
CA GLU A 54 2.57 9.70 -11.81
C GLU A 54 2.00 8.43 -11.17
N SER A 55 2.47 8.09 -9.97
CA SER A 55 1.94 6.93 -9.25
C SER A 55 0.44 7.12 -8.98
N PRO A 56 -0.42 6.15 -9.36
CA PRO A 56 -1.86 6.22 -9.10
C PRO A 56 -2.20 5.97 -7.62
N PHE A 57 -1.26 5.47 -6.81
CA PHE A 57 -1.48 5.07 -5.42
C PHE A 57 -0.95 6.08 -4.39
N VAL A 58 -0.56 7.28 -4.84
CA VAL A 58 -0.16 8.36 -3.94
C VAL A 58 -1.28 8.65 -2.95
N GLY A 59 -0.98 8.57 -1.66
CA GLY A 59 -1.94 8.82 -0.59
C GLY A 59 -2.67 7.57 -0.07
N LEU A 60 -2.47 6.40 -0.69
CA LEU A 60 -2.95 5.14 -0.10
C LEU A 60 -2.13 4.77 1.13
N ASP A 61 -2.80 4.26 2.17
CA ASP A 61 -2.13 3.68 3.32
C ASP A 61 -1.50 2.31 2.95
N ARG A 62 -0.67 1.79 3.86
CA ARG A 62 0.07 0.55 3.62
C ARG A 62 -0.86 -0.67 3.50
N LYS A 63 -1.96 -0.71 4.26
CA LYS A 63 -2.92 -1.83 4.23
C LYS A 63 -3.70 -1.88 2.91
N SER A 64 -4.01 -0.73 2.36
CA SER A 64 -4.61 -0.53 1.04
C SER A 64 -3.69 -1.07 -0.06
N LEU A 65 -2.41 -0.67 -0.02
CA LEU A 65 -1.41 -1.18 -0.95
C LEU A 65 -1.26 -2.70 -0.86
N SER A 66 -1.28 -3.25 0.35
CA SER A 66 -1.27 -4.70 0.56
C SER A 66 -2.48 -5.40 -0.05
N LYS A 67 -3.70 -4.87 0.16
CA LYS A 67 -4.92 -5.42 -0.45
C LYS A 67 -4.80 -5.43 -1.98
N ILE A 68 -4.29 -4.36 -2.59
CA ILE A 68 -4.09 -4.28 -4.04
C ILE A 68 -3.01 -5.28 -4.50
N ALA A 69 -1.84 -5.27 -3.86
CA ALA A 69 -0.69 -6.09 -4.27
C ALA A 69 -0.98 -7.60 -4.26
N PHE A 70 -1.85 -8.05 -3.35
CA PHE A 70 -2.21 -9.46 -3.17
C PHE A 70 -3.63 -9.79 -3.66
N ASP A 71 -4.29 -8.88 -4.38
CA ASP A 71 -5.59 -9.15 -5.00
C ASP A 71 -5.44 -10.16 -6.15
N ASP A 72 -6.17 -11.26 -6.11
CA ASP A 72 -6.25 -12.25 -7.19
C ASP A 72 -7.60 -12.27 -7.90
N SER A 73 -8.51 -11.36 -7.55
CA SER A 73 -9.88 -11.29 -8.07
C SER A 73 -9.99 -10.81 -9.52
N GLY A 74 -8.96 -10.18 -10.07
CA GLY A 74 -9.01 -9.53 -11.40
C GLY A 74 -9.45 -8.06 -11.36
N SER A 75 -9.68 -7.52 -10.16
CA SER A 75 -9.99 -6.09 -9.94
C SER A 75 -8.80 -5.17 -10.28
N PHE A 76 -7.58 -5.70 -10.21
CA PHE A 76 -6.33 -5.00 -10.53
C PHE A 76 -5.51 -5.77 -11.55
N THR A 77 -4.92 -5.04 -12.49
CA THR A 77 -3.98 -5.60 -13.48
C THR A 77 -2.67 -6.03 -12.81
N SER A 78 -1.88 -6.86 -13.49
CA SER A 78 -0.59 -7.31 -12.94
C SER A 78 0.37 -6.15 -12.67
N ILE A 79 0.33 -5.11 -13.50
CA ILE A 79 1.11 -3.89 -13.30
C ILE A 79 0.71 -3.18 -12.01
N GLU A 80 -0.59 -3.00 -11.77
CA GLU A 80 -1.08 -2.30 -10.60
C GLU A 80 -0.71 -3.00 -9.30
N ARG A 81 -0.87 -4.33 -9.26
CA ARG A 81 -0.44 -5.14 -8.13
C ARG A 81 1.06 -4.99 -7.89
N PHE A 82 1.86 -4.95 -8.96
CA PHE A 82 3.30 -4.77 -8.84
C PHE A 82 3.69 -3.37 -8.36
N VAL A 83 3.06 -2.31 -8.87
CA VAL A 83 3.29 -0.95 -8.42
C VAL A 83 2.92 -0.81 -6.94
N ALA A 84 1.79 -1.36 -6.51
CA ALA A 84 1.40 -1.38 -5.10
C ALA A 84 2.39 -2.16 -4.23
N PHE A 85 2.87 -3.31 -4.71
CA PHE A 85 3.89 -4.11 -4.03
C PHE A 85 5.21 -3.35 -3.85
N LEU A 86 5.67 -2.63 -4.87
CA LEU A 86 6.90 -1.83 -4.79
C LEU A 86 6.77 -0.67 -3.80
N ASP A 87 5.66 0.08 -3.85
CA ASP A 87 5.42 1.20 -2.92
C ASP A 87 5.36 0.68 -1.47
N MET A 88 4.55 -0.35 -1.22
CA MET A 88 4.48 -1.02 0.08
C MET A 88 5.86 -1.50 0.56
N THR A 89 6.63 -2.16 -0.30
CA THR A 89 7.96 -2.69 0.09
C THR A 89 8.95 -1.58 0.39
N SER A 90 8.90 -0.46 -0.35
CA SER A 90 9.73 0.71 -0.06
C SER A 90 9.45 1.26 1.35
N ARG A 91 8.16 1.40 1.69
CA ARG A 91 7.73 1.87 3.02
C ARG A 91 8.08 0.88 4.12
N ASP A 92 7.90 -0.42 3.89
CA ASP A 92 8.30 -1.49 4.80
C ASP A 92 9.81 -1.39 5.11
N VAL A 93 10.67 -1.20 4.10
CA VAL A 93 12.13 -1.04 4.26
C VAL A 93 12.49 0.23 5.03
N GLU A 94 11.88 1.37 4.69
CA GLU A 94 12.14 2.62 5.41
C GLU A 94 11.79 2.52 6.89
N PHE A 95 10.64 1.94 7.22
CA PHE A 95 10.21 1.73 8.59
C PHE A 95 11.16 0.79 9.34
N GLN A 96 11.54 -0.32 8.72
CA GLN A 96 12.50 -1.27 9.32
C GLN A 96 13.85 -0.62 9.59
N ASN A 97 14.35 0.21 8.67
CA ASN A 97 15.59 0.96 8.88
C ASN A 97 15.47 1.92 10.07
N ARG A 98 14.38 2.71 10.16
CA ARG A 98 14.15 3.60 11.31
C ARG A 98 14.04 2.84 12.64
N ALA A 99 13.37 1.68 12.63
CA ALA A 99 13.27 0.83 13.81
C ALA A 99 14.64 0.26 14.22
N PHE A 100 15.47 -0.13 13.24
CA PHE A 100 16.83 -0.60 13.48
C PHE A 100 17.74 0.50 14.03
N ASP A 101 17.62 1.73 13.54
CA ASP A 101 18.36 2.88 14.05
C ASP A 101 17.98 3.18 15.51
N LEU A 102 16.70 3.09 15.84
CA LEU A 102 16.21 3.20 17.20
C LEU A 102 16.78 2.10 18.11
N GLN A 103 16.76 0.85 17.65
CA GLN A 103 17.36 -0.29 18.38
C GLN A 103 18.84 -0.02 18.70
N SER A 104 19.61 0.39 17.69
CA SER A 104 21.04 0.66 17.80
C SER A 104 21.32 1.83 18.75
N SER A 105 20.53 2.90 18.66
CA SER A 105 20.59 4.04 19.58
C SER A 105 20.31 3.62 21.03
N MET A 106 19.29 2.79 21.26
CA MET A 106 18.95 2.31 22.60
C MET A 106 20.04 1.40 23.18
N GLN A 107 20.59 0.49 22.36
CA GLN A 107 21.70 -0.37 22.75
C GLN A 107 22.94 0.44 23.17
N SER A 108 23.24 1.53 22.46
CA SER A 108 24.35 2.42 22.80
C SER A 108 24.09 3.24 24.07
N LYS A 109 22.89 3.82 24.23
CA LYS A 109 22.56 4.71 25.35
C LYS A 109 22.29 3.97 26.66
N LYS A 110 21.70 2.77 26.59
CA LYS A 110 21.30 1.96 27.74
C LYS A 110 21.79 0.52 27.55
N PRO A 111 23.09 0.26 27.64
CA PRO A 111 23.63 -1.09 27.42
C PRO A 111 23.04 -2.10 28.41
N GLY A 112 22.81 -3.33 27.95
CA GLY A 112 22.33 -4.45 28.78
C GLY A 112 20.83 -4.78 28.67
N GLY A 113 20.04 -3.97 27.96
CA GLY A 113 18.65 -4.30 27.62
C GLY A 113 18.55 -5.11 26.32
N PRO A 114 17.52 -5.98 26.15
CA PRO A 114 17.27 -6.71 24.91
C PRO A 114 16.62 -5.83 23.82
N TRP A 115 17.18 -4.65 23.56
CA TRP A 115 16.57 -3.62 22.71
C TRP A 115 16.26 -4.11 21.30
N HIS A 116 17.21 -4.82 20.68
CA HIS A 116 17.03 -5.39 19.34
C HIS A 116 15.83 -6.35 19.28
N GLN A 117 15.71 -7.24 20.27
CA GLN A 117 14.63 -8.24 20.28
C GLN A 117 13.27 -7.58 20.50
N VAL A 118 13.17 -6.73 21.53
CA VAL A 118 11.90 -6.08 21.90
C VAL A 118 11.40 -5.17 20.77
N LEU A 119 12.24 -4.27 20.26
CA LEU A 119 11.82 -3.33 19.23
C LEU A 119 11.64 -4.00 17.86
N SER A 120 12.38 -5.08 17.54
CA SER A 120 12.13 -5.88 16.33
C SER A 120 10.77 -6.57 16.39
N MET A 121 10.42 -7.20 17.53
CA MET A 121 9.09 -7.81 17.71
C MET A 121 7.97 -6.77 17.61
N LYS A 122 8.10 -5.61 18.27
CA LYS A 122 7.10 -4.54 18.14
C LYS A 122 6.99 -4.04 16.68
N ALA A 123 8.11 -3.87 15.98
CA ALA A 123 8.11 -3.41 14.59
C ALA A 123 7.46 -4.44 13.66
N HIS A 124 7.77 -5.73 13.79
CA HIS A 124 7.12 -6.79 13.03
C HIS A 124 5.63 -6.89 13.35
N ALA A 125 5.23 -6.73 14.61
CA ALA A 125 3.82 -6.70 14.98
C ALA A 125 3.07 -5.54 14.29
N GLU A 126 3.67 -4.34 14.29
CA GLU A 126 3.11 -3.17 13.63
C GLU A 126 2.97 -3.38 12.12
N MET A 127 4.01 -3.92 11.48
CA MET A 127 3.97 -4.31 10.07
C MET A 127 2.86 -5.32 9.80
N ALA A 128 2.77 -6.36 10.61
CA ALA A 128 1.79 -7.44 10.47
C ALA A 128 0.34 -6.97 10.64
N SER A 129 0.08 -5.99 11.53
CA SER A 129 -1.27 -5.43 11.67
C SER A 129 -1.74 -4.64 10.45
N GLN A 130 -0.80 -4.14 9.64
CA GLN A 130 -1.10 -3.39 8.42
C GLN A 130 -1.11 -4.28 7.16
N MET A 131 -1.06 -5.61 7.31
CA MET A 131 -1.16 -6.57 6.20
C MET A 131 -2.61 -6.95 5.92
N SER A 132 -2.93 -7.13 4.64
CA SER A 132 -4.13 -7.87 4.22
C SER A 132 -4.01 -9.35 4.63
N GLU A 133 -5.14 -10.05 4.74
CA GLU A 133 -5.13 -11.48 5.06
C GLU A 133 -4.39 -12.32 4.00
N ALA A 134 -4.51 -11.94 2.72
CA ALA A 134 -3.79 -12.58 1.62
C ALA A 134 -2.27 -12.43 1.77
N GLU A 135 -1.79 -11.22 2.13
CA GLU A 135 -0.37 -11.02 2.43
C GLU A 135 0.08 -11.79 3.67
N LYS A 136 -0.71 -11.81 4.75
CA LYS A 136 -0.37 -12.57 5.96
C LYS A 136 -0.20 -14.05 5.64
N ALA A 137 -1.11 -14.62 4.86
CA ALA A 137 -1.03 -16.00 4.40
C ALA A 137 0.22 -16.25 3.54
N TRP A 138 0.57 -15.31 2.66
CA TRP A 138 1.77 -15.40 1.82
C TRP A 138 3.07 -15.29 2.63
N ARG A 139 3.17 -14.32 3.55
CA ARG A 139 4.36 -14.11 4.40
C ARG A 139 4.50 -15.19 5.47
N ASN A 140 3.39 -15.83 5.86
CA ASN A 140 3.34 -16.81 6.95
C ASN A 140 3.96 -16.26 8.24
N TRP A 141 3.69 -14.99 8.54
CA TRP A 141 4.11 -14.37 9.79
C TRP A 141 3.22 -14.83 10.95
N GLY A 142 3.80 -14.88 12.14
CA GLY A 142 3.04 -15.16 13.36
C GLY A 142 2.00 -14.07 13.66
N SER A 143 1.18 -14.31 14.69
CA SER A 143 0.20 -13.34 15.14
C SER A 143 0.87 -12.02 15.56
N PRO A 144 0.40 -10.85 15.07
CA PRO A 144 0.85 -9.55 15.56
C PRO A 144 0.71 -9.42 17.08
N GLU A 145 -0.36 -10.00 17.63
CA GLU A 145 -0.63 -9.95 19.07
C GLU A 145 0.38 -10.78 19.86
N ASP A 146 0.72 -11.98 19.40
CA ASP A 146 1.73 -12.82 20.06
C ASP A 146 3.09 -12.11 20.07
N MET A 147 3.45 -11.42 18.99
CA MET A 147 4.67 -10.62 18.93
C MET A 147 4.66 -9.47 19.94
N ARG A 148 3.52 -8.76 20.10
CA ARG A 148 3.38 -7.70 21.11
C ARG A 148 3.52 -8.24 22.52
N VAL A 149 2.80 -9.32 22.83
CA VAL A 149 2.85 -9.99 24.13
C VAL A 149 4.27 -10.44 24.47
N LEU A 150 4.97 -11.08 23.54
CA LEU A 150 6.36 -11.52 23.75
C LEU A 150 7.31 -10.33 23.97
N ALA A 151 7.12 -9.23 23.23
CA ALA A 151 7.91 -8.01 23.41
C ALA A 151 7.69 -7.38 24.79
N GLU A 152 6.44 -7.30 25.24
CA GLU A 152 6.06 -6.77 26.55
C GLU A 152 6.58 -7.63 27.71
N GLN A 153 6.48 -8.95 27.58
CA GLN A 153 7.03 -9.89 28.55
C GLN A 153 8.55 -9.72 28.69
N LEU A 154 9.27 -9.67 27.57
CA LEU A 154 10.71 -9.50 27.56
C LEU A 154 11.15 -8.15 28.14
N ALA A 155 10.42 -7.08 27.80
CA ALA A 155 10.65 -5.76 28.37
C ALA A 155 10.45 -5.73 29.89
N SER A 156 9.37 -6.36 30.37
CA SER A 156 9.03 -6.44 31.78
C SER A 156 10.05 -7.25 32.58
N GLN A 157 10.46 -8.42 32.05
CA GLN A 157 11.50 -9.27 32.66
C GLN A 157 12.84 -8.53 32.76
N SER A 158 13.17 -7.73 31.75
CA SER A 158 14.41 -6.95 31.69
C SER A 158 14.30 -5.62 32.42
N LYS A 159 13.12 -5.27 32.96
CA LYS A 159 12.83 -4.00 33.65
C LYS A 159 13.23 -2.77 32.81
N ILE A 160 12.99 -2.84 31.51
CA ILE A 160 13.27 -1.73 30.60
C ILE A 160 11.99 -0.99 30.24
N GLU A 161 12.11 0.32 30.08
CA GLU A 161 11.08 1.15 29.46
C GLU A 161 11.35 1.23 27.96
N VAL A 162 10.39 0.74 27.17
CA VAL A 162 10.53 0.62 25.72
C VAL A 162 10.07 1.92 25.06
N PRO A 163 10.90 2.58 24.23
CA PRO A 163 10.46 3.76 23.51
C PRO A 163 9.39 3.42 22.48
N ASP A 164 8.65 4.44 22.05
CA ASP A 164 7.74 4.32 20.92
C ASP A 164 8.51 4.06 19.62
N LEU A 165 7.87 3.31 18.73
CA LEU A 165 8.40 3.10 17.39
C LEU A 165 8.29 4.38 16.56
N PRO A 166 9.15 4.56 15.55
CA PRO A 166 8.92 5.58 14.53
C PRO A 166 7.54 5.37 13.88
N SER A 167 6.92 6.44 13.37
CA SER A 167 5.65 6.30 12.64
C SER A 167 5.84 5.36 11.45
N TYR A 168 4.87 4.46 11.24
CA TYR A 168 4.85 3.53 10.11
C TYR A 168 4.02 4.07 8.94
N SER A 169 2.94 4.79 9.24
CA SER A 169 2.08 5.42 8.23
C SER A 169 2.38 6.91 8.11
N ASP A 170 2.58 7.36 6.87
CA ASP A 170 2.55 8.79 6.52
C ASP A 170 1.12 9.27 6.17
N VAL A 171 0.16 8.33 6.05
CA VAL A 171 -1.24 8.64 5.75
C VAL A 171 -2.14 7.69 6.55
N GLY A 172 -3.02 8.26 7.38
CA GLY A 172 -3.96 7.52 8.22
C GLY A 172 -5.16 7.01 7.43
N GLY A 173 -5.55 5.76 7.69
CA GLY A 173 -6.75 5.16 7.12
C GLY A 173 -7.20 3.99 8.01
N ASP A 174 -8.42 4.09 8.54
CA ASP A 174 -9.10 3.00 9.26
C ASP A 174 -9.44 1.84 8.30
N ASP A 175 -9.68 0.67 8.88
CA ASP A 175 -9.72 -0.66 8.25
C ASP A 175 -10.73 -0.90 7.10
N GLU A 176 -11.63 0.05 6.83
CA GLU A 176 -12.66 -0.04 5.79
C GLU A 176 -12.64 1.22 4.91
N LEU A 177 -11.59 1.40 4.12
CA LEU A 177 -11.63 2.37 3.03
C LEU A 177 -12.18 1.71 1.76
N LEU A 178 -13.30 2.21 1.27
CA LEU A 178 -13.72 2.04 -0.11
C LEU A 178 -12.83 2.93 -0.98
N PHE A 179 -12.16 2.35 -1.96
CA PHE A 179 -11.35 3.15 -2.90
C PHE A 179 -12.18 3.53 -4.11
N ILE A 180 -12.25 4.84 -4.39
CA ILE A 180 -12.81 5.37 -5.63
C ILE A 180 -11.69 5.93 -6.48
N ALA A 181 -11.60 5.47 -7.73
CA ALA A 181 -10.77 6.12 -8.73
C ALA A 181 -11.34 7.51 -9.03
N ALA A 182 -10.55 8.55 -8.83
CA ALA A 182 -10.96 9.94 -9.02
C ALA A 182 -9.90 10.73 -9.78
N VAL A 183 -10.34 11.76 -10.49
CA VAL A 183 -9.46 12.76 -11.10
C VAL A 183 -8.96 13.69 -10.00
N LYS A 184 -7.66 13.66 -9.73
CA LYS A 184 -6.98 14.50 -8.71
C LYS A 184 -6.55 15.86 -9.30
N ASP A 185 -6.05 15.84 -10.53
CA ASP A 185 -5.77 17.00 -11.40
C ASP A 185 -5.97 16.56 -12.86
N ARG A 186 -6.09 17.49 -13.82
CA ARG A 186 -6.56 17.28 -15.22
C ARG A 186 -6.37 15.87 -15.79
N ASP A 187 -5.15 15.33 -15.73
CA ASP A 187 -4.76 14.02 -16.29
C ASP A 187 -4.20 13.03 -15.23
N VAL A 188 -4.21 13.40 -13.94
CA VAL A 188 -3.75 12.57 -12.82
C VAL A 188 -4.95 11.93 -12.14
N LEU A 189 -5.01 10.61 -12.21
CA LEU A 189 -5.97 9.82 -11.44
C LEU A 189 -5.32 9.38 -10.13
N GLY A 190 -6.12 9.35 -9.07
CA GLY A 190 -5.73 8.83 -7.77
C GLY A 190 -6.90 8.12 -7.11
N TRP A 191 -6.61 7.43 -6.01
CA TRP A 191 -7.63 6.80 -5.20
C TRP A 191 -8.05 7.71 -4.04
N LEU A 192 -9.36 7.91 -3.87
CA LEU A 192 -9.95 8.51 -2.69
C LEU A 192 -10.45 7.39 -1.77
N GLY A 193 -10.02 7.41 -0.50
CA GLY A 193 -10.58 6.56 0.52
C GLY A 193 -11.90 7.14 1.07
N LEU A 194 -12.98 6.36 1.02
CA LEU A 194 -14.25 6.68 1.66
C LEU A 194 -14.52 5.71 2.81
N GLN A 195 -14.95 6.22 3.96
CA GLN A 195 -15.50 5.38 5.04
C GLN A 195 -16.95 5.00 4.67
N PRO A 196 -17.32 3.70 4.64
CA PRO A 196 -18.70 3.28 4.40
C PRO A 196 -19.59 3.69 5.58
N ASP A 197 -20.78 4.20 5.26
CA ASP A 197 -21.81 4.49 6.27
C ASP A 197 -22.45 3.17 6.74
N ARG A 198 -22.32 2.86 8.03
CA ARG A 198 -22.72 1.58 8.65
C ARG A 198 -24.24 1.48 8.94
N SER A 199 -25.05 2.44 8.48
CA SER A 199 -26.48 2.50 8.82
C SER A 199 -27.40 1.56 8.03
N ASN A 200 -26.93 0.86 7.00
CA ASN A 200 -27.71 -0.13 6.23
C ASN A 200 -26.91 -1.43 6.03
N SER A 201 -27.04 -2.36 6.98
CA SER A 201 -26.21 -3.56 7.10
C SER A 201 -26.54 -4.72 6.17
N ASP A 202 -27.57 -4.63 5.32
CA ASP A 202 -28.09 -5.80 4.60
C ASP A 202 -27.80 -5.82 3.09
N SER A 203 -26.94 -4.92 2.59
CA SER A 203 -26.57 -4.88 1.16
C SER A 203 -25.11 -4.56 0.86
N VAL A 204 -24.18 -4.78 1.80
CA VAL A 204 -22.73 -4.68 1.50
C VAL A 204 -22.25 -5.95 0.77
N GLN A 205 -22.94 -6.31 -0.31
CA GLN A 205 -22.34 -7.14 -1.36
C GLN A 205 -21.41 -6.24 -2.15
N GLU A 206 -20.11 -6.56 -2.13
CA GLU A 206 -19.11 -6.33 -3.20
C GLU A 206 -19.43 -5.18 -4.18
N SER A 207 -19.65 -3.98 -3.66
CA SER A 207 -19.93 -2.82 -4.48
C SER A 207 -18.75 -1.87 -4.38
N LEU A 208 -17.85 -2.04 -5.35
CA LEU A 208 -17.02 -0.96 -5.86
C LEU A 208 -17.98 0.13 -6.36
N VAL A 209 -18.37 1.08 -5.50
CA VAL A 209 -19.37 2.10 -5.88
C VAL A 209 -18.72 3.19 -6.73
N TYR A 210 -19.25 3.35 -7.95
CA TYR A 210 -18.88 4.33 -8.98
C TYR A 210 -19.51 5.73 -8.78
N PHE A 211 -18.70 6.76 -9.10
CA PHE A 211 -18.98 8.10 -9.70
C PHE A 211 -19.91 9.16 -9.04
N ILE A 212 -19.45 10.43 -9.03
CA ILE A 212 -20.09 11.61 -9.70
C ILE A 212 -19.02 12.65 -10.12
N PRO A 213 -18.93 13.08 -11.40
CA PRO A 213 -18.22 14.31 -11.77
C PRO A 213 -19.15 15.50 -11.55
N ARG A 214 -18.78 16.47 -10.69
CA ARG A 214 -19.48 17.76 -10.69
C ARG A 214 -19.08 18.55 -11.93
N LYS A 215 -19.87 18.41 -13.00
CA LYS A 215 -19.95 19.43 -14.06
C LYS A 215 -20.59 20.69 -13.48
N GLY A 216 -19.87 21.81 -13.60
CA GLY A 216 -20.44 23.15 -13.71
C GLY A 216 -20.88 23.83 -12.42
N LEU A 217 -20.04 24.74 -11.93
CA LEU A 217 -20.48 26.05 -11.45
C LEU A 217 -19.43 27.06 -11.89
N SER A 218 -19.55 27.53 -13.13
CA SER A 218 -19.21 28.90 -13.45
C SER A 218 -19.99 29.79 -12.49
N ARG A 219 -19.31 30.63 -11.73
CA ARG A 219 -19.92 31.80 -11.11
C ARG A 219 -19.38 33.03 -11.82
N GLU A 220 -20.27 33.63 -12.60
CA GLU A 220 -20.38 35.08 -12.73
C GLU A 220 -20.39 35.77 -11.36
#